data_AF-A0A060BTV4-F1
#
_entry.id   AF-A0A060BTV4-F1
#
_cell.length_a   1.000
_cell.length_b   1.000
_cell.length_c   1.000
_cell.angle_alpha   90.00
_cell.angle_beta   90.00
_cell.angle_gamma   90.00
#
_symmetry.space_group_name_H-M   'P 1'
#
loop_
_entity.id
_entity.type
_entity.pdbx_description
1 polymer ?
#
loop_
_entity_poly.entity_id
_entity_poly.type
_entity_poly.pdbx_seq_one_letter_code
_entity_poly.pdbx_strand_id
1 'polypeptide(L)'
;MLKSYLSQLAVGTAKLKFDFSKGTDPYLTVSVVDSTGGETPLPGVLKVETAFGSTASATNTISLHFRITNTSDTPIDLSAVKLRYYYTEDGAQAQNFWCDWCSAGTSNVTGAFNSISAENADNYLEVGFAGGTGNLAAGDSVEIQIRIAKEDWSNYNQTNDYSSTCRNVIYRVDRM
;
A
#
# COMPACT_ATOMS: atom_id res chain seq x y z
N MET A 1 12.73 26.24 3.67
CA MET A 1 12.78 24.98 4.44
C MET A 1 13.75 24.04 3.74
N LEU A 2 14.76 23.51 4.42
CA LEU A 2 15.82 22.73 3.78
C LEU A 2 15.46 21.23 3.73
N LYS A 3 15.81 20.56 2.63
CA LYS A 3 15.64 19.11 2.46
C LYS A 3 16.30 18.31 3.60
N SER A 4 17.46 18.77 4.07
CA SER A 4 18.21 18.17 5.19
C SER A 4 17.48 18.21 6.53
N TYR A 5 16.60 19.18 6.73
CA TYR A 5 15.78 19.26 7.94
C TYR A 5 14.62 18.27 7.89
N LEU A 6 13.94 18.16 6.74
CA LEU A 6 12.82 17.24 6.55
C LEU A 6 13.24 15.77 6.66
N SER A 7 14.45 15.42 6.23
CA SER A 7 14.98 14.05 6.30
C SER A 7 15.33 13.57 7.72
N GLN A 8 15.26 14.45 8.73
CA GLN A 8 15.52 14.10 10.13
C GLN A 8 14.23 13.87 10.92
N LEU A 9 13.07 14.15 10.32
CA LEU A 9 11.78 13.98 11.00
C LEU A 9 11.47 12.49 11.13
N ALA A 10 10.96 12.09 12.30
CA ALA A 10 10.45 10.74 12.50
C ALA A 10 9.24 10.48 11.60
N VAL A 11 9.08 9.23 11.17
CA VAL A 11 7.88 8.75 10.45
C VAL A 11 6.64 9.04 11.29
N GLY A 12 5.57 9.52 10.63
CA GLY A 12 4.32 9.92 11.26
C GLY A 12 3.99 11.40 11.04
N THR A 13 3.23 12.00 11.94
CA THR A 13 2.76 13.37 11.80
C THR A 13 3.74 14.36 12.42
N ALA A 14 4.33 15.24 11.61
CA ALA A 14 5.19 16.33 12.08
C ALA A 14 4.44 17.68 11.98
N LYS A 15 4.55 18.49 13.03
CA LYS A 15 4.03 19.87 13.05
C LYS A 15 5.17 20.86 12.89
N LEU A 16 5.16 21.56 11.77
CA LEU A 16 6.14 22.58 11.42
C LEU A 16 5.59 23.95 11.79
N LYS A 17 6.22 24.61 12.76
CA LYS A 17 5.86 25.96 13.20
C LYS A 17 6.52 27.00 12.29
N PHE A 18 5.75 27.97 11.81
CA PHE A 18 6.31 29.14 11.14
C PHE A 18 6.32 30.30 12.13
N ASP A 19 7.52 30.69 12.56
CA ASP A 19 7.72 31.79 13.48
C ASP A 19 7.69 33.12 12.72
N PHE A 20 6.72 33.97 13.04
CA PHE A 20 6.60 35.31 12.48
C PHE A 20 6.86 36.35 13.57
N SER A 21 7.53 37.45 13.20
CA SER A 21 7.90 38.50 14.14
C SER A 21 6.71 39.24 14.78
N LYS A 22 5.49 38.98 14.31
CA LYS A 22 4.22 39.52 14.84
C LYS A 22 3.09 38.51 14.60
N GLY A 23 2.13 38.46 15.54
CA GLY A 23 0.93 37.62 15.43
C GLY A 23 1.08 36.24 16.08
N THR A 24 0.14 35.34 15.81
CA THR A 24 0.20 33.95 16.27
C THR A 24 0.84 33.08 15.19
N ASP A 25 1.88 32.34 15.58
CA ASP A 25 2.61 31.45 14.68
C ASP A 25 1.72 30.29 14.17
N PRO A 26 1.53 30.15 12.85
CA PRO A 26 0.79 29.03 12.30
C PRO A 26 1.65 27.75 12.25
N TYR A 27 0.96 26.62 12.22
CA TYR A 27 1.57 25.30 12.05
C TYR A 27 1.14 24.69 10.72
N LEU A 28 2.08 24.10 9.98
CA LEU A 28 1.80 23.14 8.91
C LEU A 28 1.96 21.73 9.46
N THR A 29 0.93 20.91 9.28
CA THR A 29 1.01 19.49 9.60
C THR A 29 1.45 18.75 8.35
N VAL A 30 2.54 17.99 8.44
CA VAL A 30 3.05 17.16 7.34
C VAL A 30 3.07 15.70 7.78
N SER A 31 2.72 14.80 6.87
CA SER A 31 2.89 13.37 7.05
C SER A 31 4.27 12.96 6.51
N VAL A 32 5.11 12.46 7.40
CA VAL A 32 6.44 11.93 7.09
C VAL A 32 6.30 10.44 6.89
N VAL A 33 6.70 9.95 5.72
CA VAL A 33 6.71 8.53 5.37
C VAL A 33 8.14 8.05 5.22
N ASP A 34 8.38 6.80 5.61
CA ASP A 34 9.65 6.15 5.31
C ASP A 34 9.76 5.93 3.80
N SER A 35 10.89 6.31 3.22
CA SER A 35 11.20 6.15 1.79
C SER A 35 12.42 5.28 1.53
N THR A 36 12.92 4.58 2.55
CA THR A 36 14.15 3.76 2.49
C THR A 36 14.01 2.50 1.61
N GLY A 37 12.90 2.37 0.86
CA GLY A 37 12.69 1.42 -0.24
C GLY A 37 12.75 2.03 -1.66
N GLY A 38 13.27 3.25 -1.84
CA GLY A 38 13.44 3.87 -3.17
C GLY A 38 12.14 4.25 -3.89
N GLU A 39 10.98 4.03 -3.28
CA GLU A 39 9.68 4.32 -3.87
C GLU A 39 8.92 5.29 -2.98
N THR A 40 8.69 6.50 -3.48
CA THR A 40 7.94 7.54 -2.76
C THR A 40 6.46 7.34 -3.04
N PRO A 41 5.61 7.04 -2.04
CA PRO A 41 4.16 7.17 -2.21
C PRO A 41 3.90 8.61 -2.65
N LEU A 42 3.22 8.83 -3.78
CA LEU A 42 2.81 10.19 -4.19
C LEU A 42 1.91 10.74 -3.08
N PRO A 43 2.39 11.70 -2.26
CA PRO A 43 1.61 12.13 -1.11
C PRO A 43 0.37 12.88 -1.62
N GLY A 44 -0.82 12.35 -1.33
CA GLY A 44 -2.08 13.08 -1.45
C GLY A 44 -2.96 12.79 -2.67
N VAL A 45 -2.61 11.87 -3.57
CA VAL A 45 -3.48 11.55 -4.73
C VAL A 45 -4.39 10.34 -4.51
N LEU A 46 -3.97 9.38 -3.69
CA LEU A 46 -4.78 8.21 -3.32
C LEU A 46 -4.83 8.07 -1.80
N LYS A 47 -5.98 7.64 -1.27
CA LYS A 47 -6.13 7.10 0.08
C LYS A 47 -6.39 5.60 -0.04
N VAL A 48 -5.61 4.80 0.67
CA VAL A 48 -5.79 3.34 0.71
C VAL A 48 -6.19 2.92 2.10
N GLU A 49 -7.31 2.21 2.19
CA GLU A 49 -7.81 1.58 3.41
C GLU A 49 -7.75 0.07 3.24
N THR A 50 -7.21 -0.62 4.24
CA THR A 50 -7.01 -2.07 4.20
C THR A 50 -7.73 -2.75 5.36
N ALA A 51 -8.40 -3.86 5.06
CA ALA A 51 -8.90 -4.79 6.06
C ALA A 51 -8.35 -6.20 5.78
N PHE A 52 -8.08 -6.94 6.85
CA PHE A 52 -7.55 -8.30 6.80
C PHE A 52 -8.69 -9.28 7.06
N GLY A 53 -8.85 -10.29 6.20
CA GLY A 53 -9.90 -11.30 6.36
C GLY A 53 -9.63 -12.25 7.53
N SER A 54 -8.37 -12.38 7.96
CA SER A 54 -7.96 -13.11 9.16
C SER A 54 -6.82 -12.38 9.85
N THR A 55 -6.86 -12.30 11.18
CA THR A 55 -5.75 -11.80 12.01
C THR A 55 -5.12 -12.91 12.84
N ALA A 56 -5.34 -14.17 12.48
CA ALA A 56 -4.69 -15.30 13.13
C ALA A 56 -3.17 -15.27 12.89
N SER A 57 -2.38 -15.67 13.88
CA SER A 57 -0.92 -15.72 13.73
C SER A 57 -0.51 -16.70 12.64
N ALA A 58 -1.12 -17.88 12.56
CA ALA A 58 -0.91 -18.83 11.49
C ALA A 58 -2.16 -18.96 10.62
N THR A 59 -1.98 -18.93 9.29
CA THR A 59 -3.07 -19.13 8.32
C THR A 59 -2.52 -19.71 7.03
N ASN A 60 -3.26 -20.59 6.36
CA ASN A 60 -2.89 -21.07 5.02
C ASN A 60 -3.35 -20.13 3.90
N THR A 61 -4.13 -19.11 4.25
CA THR A 61 -4.67 -18.12 3.33
C THR A 61 -4.52 -16.72 3.93
N ILE A 62 -3.88 -15.82 3.20
CA ILE A 62 -3.89 -14.38 3.52
C ILE A 62 -4.98 -13.75 2.66
N SER A 63 -5.93 -13.06 3.29
CA SER A 63 -7.04 -12.39 2.62
C SER A 63 -6.98 -10.90 2.90
N LEU A 64 -6.99 -10.07 1.86
CA LEU A 64 -6.88 -8.62 1.97
C LEU A 64 -8.02 -7.94 1.22
N HIS A 65 -8.63 -6.97 1.87
CA HIS A 65 -9.64 -6.10 1.28
C HIS A 65 -9.09 -4.68 1.22
N PHE A 66 -9.08 -4.11 0.03
CA PHE A 66 -8.61 -2.76 -0.22
C PHE A 66 -9.77 -1.87 -0.64
N ARG A 67 -9.79 -0.64 -0.13
CA ARG A 67 -10.52 0.47 -0.76
C ARG A 67 -9.52 1.56 -1.11
N ILE A 68 -9.41 1.86 -2.41
CA ILE A 68 -8.55 2.91 -2.95
C ILE A 68 -9.45 4.06 -3.36
N THR A 69 -9.29 5.23 -2.74
CA THR A 69 -10.04 6.45 -3.06
C THR A 69 -9.12 7.45 -3.73
N ASN A 70 -9.53 8.01 -4.88
CA ASN A 70 -8.82 9.13 -5.49
C ASN A 70 -9.12 10.42 -4.72
N THR A 71 -8.11 10.96 -4.04
CA THR A 71 -8.21 12.18 -3.24
C THR A 71 -7.71 13.42 -3.98
N SER A 72 -7.30 13.27 -5.24
CA SER A 72 -6.95 14.39 -6.11
C SER A 72 -8.18 14.97 -6.82
N ASP A 73 -7.96 16.04 -7.58
CA ASP A 73 -8.94 16.68 -8.46
C ASP A 73 -8.89 16.18 -9.92
N THR A 74 -7.99 15.24 -10.23
CA THR A 74 -7.80 14.70 -11.59
C THR A 74 -8.09 13.20 -11.63
N PRO A 75 -8.68 12.68 -12.73
CA PRO A 75 -8.84 11.24 -12.91
C PRO A 75 -7.48 10.52 -12.93
N ILE A 76 -7.41 9.34 -12.31
CA ILE A 76 -6.22 8.50 -12.27
C ILE A 76 -6.47 7.25 -13.11
N ASP A 77 -5.59 6.95 -14.06
CA ASP A 77 -5.62 5.67 -14.79
C ASP A 77 -5.37 4.51 -13.81
N LEU A 78 -6.31 3.59 -13.70
CA LEU A 78 -6.21 2.45 -12.79
C LEU A 78 -5.01 1.55 -13.13
N SER A 79 -4.60 1.46 -14.40
CA SER A 79 -3.46 0.63 -14.81
C SER A 79 -2.12 1.14 -14.24
N ALA A 80 -2.05 2.42 -13.86
CA ALA A 80 -0.90 3.02 -13.19
C ALA A 80 -0.89 2.75 -11.67
N VAL A 81 -2.00 2.29 -11.08
CA VAL A 81 -2.10 2.05 -9.64
C VAL A 81 -1.51 0.69 -9.28
N LYS A 82 -0.58 0.68 -8.33
CA LYS A 82 0.00 -0.53 -7.74
C LYS A 82 -0.07 -0.48 -6.22
N LEU A 83 -0.53 -1.57 -5.61
CA LEU A 83 -0.47 -1.82 -4.17
C LEU A 83 0.58 -2.88 -3.89
N ARG A 84 1.31 -2.74 -2.79
CA ARG A 84 2.30 -3.72 -2.34
C ARG A 84 2.06 -4.12 -0.90
N TYR A 85 1.86 -5.42 -0.72
CA TYR A 85 1.77 -6.08 0.58
C TYR A 85 3.07 -6.83 0.84
N TYR A 86 3.81 -6.41 1.87
CA TYR A 86 5.13 -6.96 2.22
C TYR A 86 5.00 -7.96 3.36
N TYR A 87 5.59 -9.14 3.18
CA TYR A 87 5.41 -10.27 4.07
C TYR A 87 6.60 -11.22 3.99
N THR A 88 6.67 -12.15 4.93
CA THR A 88 7.58 -13.29 4.86
C THR A 88 6.83 -14.48 4.30
N GLU A 89 7.39 -15.13 3.29
CA GLU A 89 6.75 -16.29 2.69
C GLU A 89 6.72 -17.50 3.64
N ASP A 90 7.61 -17.56 4.62
CA ASP A 90 7.73 -18.69 5.56
C ASP A 90 7.88 -20.03 4.84
N GLY A 91 8.73 -20.04 3.80
CA GLY A 91 8.91 -21.17 2.90
C GLY A 91 9.54 -20.76 1.58
N ALA A 92 9.48 -21.65 0.60
CA ALA A 92 9.92 -21.42 -0.77
C ALA A 92 8.96 -22.09 -1.78
N GLN A 93 7.67 -22.09 -1.44
CA GLN A 93 6.64 -22.78 -2.21
C GLN A 93 6.03 -21.80 -3.20
N ALA A 94 5.71 -22.27 -4.40
CA ALA A 94 4.95 -21.46 -5.35
C ALA A 94 3.64 -20.97 -4.71
N GLN A 95 3.26 -19.73 -5.02
CA GLN A 95 2.11 -19.06 -4.44
C GLN A 95 1.08 -18.75 -5.51
N ASN A 96 -0.19 -18.87 -5.13
CA ASN A 96 -1.34 -18.56 -5.96
C ASN A 96 -1.98 -17.26 -5.52
N PHE A 97 -2.50 -16.52 -6.49
CA PHE A 97 -3.26 -15.28 -6.28
C PHE A 97 -4.66 -15.41 -6.88
N TRP A 98 -5.65 -14.93 -6.13
CA TRP A 98 -7.02 -14.77 -6.61
C TRP A 98 -7.54 -13.38 -6.26
N CYS A 99 -8.20 -12.75 -7.22
CA CYS A 99 -9.16 -11.70 -6.93
C CYS A 99 -10.54 -12.36 -6.81
N ASP A 100 -11.16 -12.28 -5.63
CA ASP A 100 -12.51 -12.82 -5.42
C ASP A 100 -13.56 -11.82 -5.90
N TRP A 101 -13.30 -10.52 -5.73
CA TRP A 101 -14.19 -9.46 -6.16
C TRP A 101 -13.47 -8.12 -6.36
N CYS A 102 -13.86 -7.36 -7.37
CA CYS A 102 -13.43 -5.98 -7.55
C CYS A 102 -14.55 -5.13 -8.16
N SER A 103 -14.75 -3.91 -7.66
CA SER A 103 -15.75 -2.98 -8.21
C SER A 103 -15.43 -2.50 -9.64
N ALA A 104 -14.15 -2.55 -10.04
CA ALA A 104 -13.70 -2.27 -11.41
C ALA A 104 -13.61 -3.53 -12.31
N GLY A 105 -14.18 -4.66 -11.85
CA GLY A 105 -14.19 -5.94 -12.55
C GLY A 105 -13.08 -6.88 -12.08
N THR A 106 -13.46 -8.05 -11.58
CA THR A 106 -12.54 -9.05 -11.03
C THR A 106 -11.44 -9.49 -12.01
N SER A 107 -11.77 -9.64 -13.30
CA SER A 107 -10.81 -10.04 -14.34
C SER A 107 -9.76 -8.98 -14.66
N ASN A 108 -9.96 -7.74 -14.21
CA ASN A 108 -9.05 -6.64 -14.44
C ASN A 108 -7.96 -6.54 -13.38
N VAL A 109 -8.07 -7.28 -12.26
CA VAL A 109 -7.09 -7.23 -11.18
C VAL A 109 -5.95 -8.20 -11.45
N THR A 110 -4.73 -7.71 -11.35
CA THR A 110 -3.49 -8.48 -11.52
C THR A 110 -2.79 -8.66 -10.18
N GLY A 111 -2.17 -9.82 -9.96
CA GLY A 111 -1.29 -10.07 -8.82
C GLY A 111 0.05 -10.65 -9.29
N ALA A 112 1.15 -10.18 -8.70
CA ALA A 112 2.50 -10.69 -8.96
C ALA A 112 3.29 -10.83 -7.66
N PHE A 113 3.96 -11.95 -7.48
CA PHE A 113 4.85 -12.22 -6.35
C PHE A 113 6.28 -11.82 -6.71
N ASN A 114 6.93 -11.06 -5.83
CA ASN A 114 8.29 -10.56 -6.05
C ASN A 114 9.11 -10.70 -4.78
N SER A 115 10.38 -11.08 -4.92
CA SER A 115 11.30 -11.18 -3.78
C SER A 115 11.89 -9.82 -3.41
N ILE A 116 12.15 -9.63 -2.11
CA ILE A 116 12.83 -8.46 -1.55
C ILE A 116 13.70 -8.91 -0.36
N SER A 117 14.63 -8.07 0.07
CA SER A 117 15.38 -8.29 1.31
C SER A 117 15.19 -7.10 2.24
N ALA A 118 14.26 -7.21 3.19
CA ALA A 118 13.97 -6.20 4.18
C ALA A 118 13.67 -6.83 5.55
N GLU A 119 13.65 -6.01 6.61
CA GLU A 119 13.21 -6.49 7.92
C GLU A 119 11.74 -6.89 7.86
N ASN A 120 11.42 -8.11 8.29
CA ASN A 120 10.07 -8.68 8.28
C ASN A 120 9.42 -8.75 6.88
N ALA A 121 10.23 -8.82 5.81
CA ALA A 121 9.77 -9.10 4.47
C ALA A 121 10.86 -9.73 3.59
N ASP A 122 10.58 -10.92 3.06
CA ASP A 122 11.36 -11.56 1.99
C ASP A 122 10.61 -11.56 0.64
N ASN A 123 9.31 -11.24 0.67
CA ASN A 123 8.44 -11.17 -0.48
C ASN A 123 7.50 -9.96 -0.40
N TYR A 124 6.99 -9.56 -1.56
CA TYR A 124 5.80 -8.72 -1.64
C TYR A 124 4.87 -9.17 -2.76
N LEU A 125 3.57 -9.06 -2.47
CA LEU A 125 2.52 -9.17 -3.47
C LEU A 125 2.28 -7.79 -4.06
N GLU A 126 2.51 -7.64 -5.36
CA GLU A 126 2.10 -6.46 -6.12
C GLU A 126 0.72 -6.70 -6.73
N VAL A 127 -0.27 -5.92 -6.28
CA VAL A 127 -1.63 -5.91 -6.84
C VAL A 127 -1.77 -4.69 -7.73
N GLY A 128 -2.37 -4.85 -8.90
CA GLY A 128 -2.62 -3.76 -9.84
C GLY A 128 -3.82 -4.03 -10.73
N PHE A 129 -3.97 -3.20 -11.76
CA PHE A 129 -5.02 -3.33 -12.76
C PHE A 129 -4.43 -3.53 -14.16
N ALA A 130 -5.14 -4.30 -14.99
CA ALA A 130 -4.82 -4.49 -16.39
C ALA A 130 -4.98 -3.19 -17.20
N GLY A 131 -4.26 -3.09 -18.32
CA GLY A 131 -4.42 -1.97 -19.24
C GLY A 131 -5.86 -1.87 -19.78
N GLY A 132 -6.38 -0.66 -19.89
CA GLY A 132 -7.75 -0.43 -20.38
C GLY A 132 -8.86 -0.63 -19.34
N THR A 133 -8.52 -0.85 -18.06
CA THR A 133 -9.51 -0.90 -16.96
C THR A 133 -10.29 0.41 -16.80
N GLY A 134 -9.70 1.53 -17.25
CA GLY A 134 -10.30 2.86 -17.21
C GLY A 134 -9.73 3.71 -16.07
N ASN A 135 -10.43 4.81 -15.77
CA ASN A 135 -9.96 5.80 -14.80
C ASN A 135 -10.79 5.74 -13.52
N LEU A 136 -10.12 5.97 -12.39
CA LEU A 136 -10.73 6.31 -11.11
C LEU A 136 -10.92 7.83 -11.06
N ALA A 137 -12.17 8.29 -11.16
CA ALA A 137 -12.47 9.72 -11.13
C ALA A 137 -12.14 10.35 -9.77
N ALA A 138 -12.01 11.69 -9.75
CA ALA A 138 -11.76 12.44 -8.52
C ALA A 138 -12.88 12.19 -7.48
N GLY A 139 -12.50 11.83 -6.25
CA GLY A 139 -13.41 11.50 -5.16
C GLY A 139 -13.98 10.07 -5.19
N ASP A 140 -13.86 9.35 -6.32
CA ASP A 140 -14.38 7.99 -6.44
C ASP A 140 -13.46 6.97 -5.76
N SER A 141 -14.01 5.78 -5.54
CA SER A 141 -13.29 4.65 -4.93
C SER A 141 -13.43 3.36 -5.74
N VAL A 142 -12.34 2.58 -5.76
CA VAL A 142 -12.34 1.19 -6.20
C VAL A 142 -12.11 0.27 -5.00
N GLU A 143 -12.84 -0.83 -4.95
CA GLU A 143 -12.71 -1.84 -3.91
C GLU A 143 -12.19 -3.14 -4.52
N ILE A 144 -11.35 -3.85 -3.76
CA ILE A 144 -10.72 -5.10 -4.18
C ILE A 144 -10.72 -6.08 -3.02
N GLN A 145 -11.12 -7.32 -3.25
CA GLN A 145 -10.98 -8.44 -2.33
C GLN A 145 -10.10 -9.50 -2.99
N ILE A 146 -9.02 -9.86 -2.30
CA ILE A 146 -8.04 -10.81 -2.81
C ILE A 146 -7.72 -11.88 -1.77
N ARG A 147 -7.19 -13.00 -2.25
CA ARG A 147 -6.59 -14.05 -1.45
C ARG A 147 -5.28 -14.53 -2.07
N ILE A 148 -4.33 -14.90 -1.22
CA ILE A 148 -3.15 -15.66 -1.60
C ILE A 148 -3.01 -16.91 -0.74
N ALA A 149 -2.49 -17.97 -1.33
CA ALA A 149 -2.14 -19.22 -0.64
C ALA A 149 -0.93 -19.86 -1.32
N LYS A 150 -0.12 -20.61 -0.56
CA LYS A 150 0.90 -21.50 -1.13
C LYS A 150 0.20 -22.65 -1.87
N GLU A 151 0.81 -23.18 -2.92
CA GLU A 151 0.28 -24.31 -3.70
C GLU A 151 0.01 -25.56 -2.84
N ASP A 152 0.84 -25.77 -1.82
CA ASP A 152 0.72 -26.88 -0.88
C ASP A 152 -0.19 -26.60 0.33
N TRP A 153 -0.80 -25.41 0.39
CA TRP A 153 -1.62 -24.93 1.51
C TRP A 153 -0.92 -24.94 2.86
N SER A 154 0.42 -24.91 2.89
CA SER A 154 1.16 -24.70 4.12
C SER A 154 0.91 -23.28 4.67
N ASN A 155 1.07 -23.13 5.98
CA ASN A 155 0.74 -21.88 6.66
C ASN A 155 1.78 -20.79 6.37
N TYR A 156 1.30 -19.55 6.33
CA TYR A 156 2.05 -18.34 6.61
C TYR A 156 1.99 -18.04 8.12
N ASN A 157 2.94 -17.26 8.59
CA ASN A 157 2.95 -16.61 9.89
C ASN A 157 2.75 -15.10 9.72
N GLN A 158 1.57 -14.60 10.08
CA GLN A 158 1.24 -13.18 9.89
C GLN A 158 1.86 -12.23 10.91
N THR A 159 2.57 -12.75 11.94
CA THR A 159 3.17 -11.89 12.98
C THR A 159 4.58 -11.40 12.64
N ASN A 160 5.25 -12.02 11.67
CA ASN A 160 6.53 -11.58 11.10
C ASN A 160 6.36 -10.91 9.74
N ASP A 161 5.13 -10.62 9.33
CA ASP A 161 4.84 -9.89 8.10
C ASP A 161 4.85 -8.38 8.34
N TYR A 162 5.69 -7.65 7.61
CA TYR A 162 5.82 -6.20 7.71
C TYR A 162 4.45 -5.50 7.57
N SER A 163 3.71 -5.75 6.50
CA SER A 163 2.44 -5.06 6.23
C SER A 163 1.32 -5.44 7.21
N SER A 164 1.35 -6.65 7.77
CA SER A 164 0.40 -7.10 8.80
C SER A 164 0.66 -6.38 10.14
N THR A 165 1.92 -6.34 10.57
CA THR A 165 2.32 -5.81 11.89
C THR A 165 2.12 -4.30 12.01
N CYS A 166 2.42 -3.54 10.95
CA CYS A 166 2.17 -2.10 10.92
C CYS A 166 0.80 -1.72 10.37
N ARG A 167 -0.04 -2.70 9.98
CA ARG A 167 -1.32 -2.51 9.29
C ARG A 167 -1.22 -1.53 8.12
N ASN A 168 -0.13 -1.64 7.36
CA ASN A 168 0.21 -0.72 6.29
C ASN A 168 0.39 -1.47 4.98
N VAL A 169 -0.22 -0.94 3.92
CA VAL A 169 -0.01 -1.37 2.54
C VAL A 169 0.52 -0.15 1.80
N ILE A 170 1.70 -0.32 1.20
CA ILE A 170 2.33 0.75 0.44
C ILE A 170 1.66 0.78 -0.93
N TYR A 171 1.35 1.97 -1.43
CA TYR A 171 0.77 2.17 -2.75
C TYR A 171 1.59 3.17 -3.56
N ARG A 172 1.54 3.01 -4.88
CA ARG A 172 2.09 3.97 -5.83
C ARG A 172 1.18 4.15 -7.04
N VAL A 173 1.36 5.30 -7.70
CA VAL A 173 0.85 5.56 -9.03
C VAL A 173 2.06 5.74 -9.93
N ASP A 174 2.27 4.83 -10.86
CA ASP A 174 3.37 4.92 -11.82
C ASP A 174 3.10 6.12 -12.74
N ARG A 175 4.06 7.05 -12.84
CA ARG A 175 3.96 8.15 -13.80
C ARG A 175 4.27 7.61 -15.19
N MET A 176 3.37 7.87 -16.13
CA MET A 176 3.61 7.64 -17.57
C MET A 176 4.77 8.49 -18.09
#